data_AF-A0A3D8Y509-F1
#
_entry.id   AF-A0A3D8Y509-F1
#
_cell.length_a   1.000
_cell.length_b   1.000
_cell.length_c   1.000
_cell.angle_alpha   90.00
_cell.angle_beta   90.00
_cell.angle_gamma   90.00
#
_symmetry.space_group_name_H-M   'P 1'
#
loop_
_entity.id
_entity.type
_entity.pdbx_description
1 polymer ?
#
loop_
_entity_poly.entity_id
_entity_poly.type
_entity_poly.pdbx_seq_one_letter_code
_entity_poly.pdbx_strand_id
1 'polypeptide(L)'
;MEHAAAREFVSKVASLWKAQQRRAFLYKEALKKDNVSSLRKTLSQGYFSALLFQKEIQGVYDYVKCLLTDEDLEKQGAEVMISDQLSDTEEESQIVNRLITVESTILESYHSLEGHLEYATETKSILSDHLERISDFYRILSKYQREHTGNLPIAGAA
;
A
#
# COMPACT_ATOMS: atom_id res chain seq x y z
N MET A 1 -16.18 -7.95 25.30
CA MET A 1 -16.12 -8.48 23.91
C MET A 1 -15.91 -7.32 22.92
N GLU A 2 -16.63 -6.20 23.08
CA GLU A 2 -16.52 -5.00 22.23
C GLU A 2 -15.12 -4.35 22.18
N HIS A 3 -14.42 -4.24 23.31
CA HIS A 3 -13.06 -3.66 23.35
C HIS A 3 -12.01 -4.46 22.56
N ALA A 4 -12.18 -5.77 22.38
CA ALA A 4 -11.22 -6.59 21.63
C ALA A 4 -11.35 -6.34 20.12
N ALA A 5 -12.58 -6.28 19.61
CA ALA A 5 -12.87 -5.97 18.21
C ALA A 5 -12.44 -4.54 17.86
N ALA A 6 -12.71 -3.56 18.74
CA ALA A 6 -12.25 -2.18 18.55
C ALA A 6 -10.71 -2.09 18.48
N ARG A 7 -9.99 -2.80 19.35
CA ARG A 7 -8.51 -2.85 19.32
C ARG A 7 -7.96 -3.48 18.05
N GLU A 8 -8.56 -4.58 17.62
CA GLU A 8 -8.18 -5.23 16.37
C GLU A 8 -8.40 -4.29 15.18
N PHE A 9 -9.55 -3.62 15.11
CA PHE A 9 -9.85 -2.69 14.03
C PHE A 9 -8.87 -1.51 14.00
N VAL A 10 -8.64 -0.85 15.14
CA VAL A 10 -7.70 0.28 15.22
C VAL A 10 -6.29 -0.16 14.84
N SER A 11 -5.84 -1.35 15.27
CA SER A 11 -4.55 -1.92 14.88
C SER A 11 -4.44 -2.18 13.38
N LYS A 12 -5.51 -2.66 12.73
CA LYS A 12 -5.54 -2.86 11.28
C LYS A 12 -5.53 -1.55 10.52
N VAL A 13 -6.27 -0.54 10.98
CA VAL A 13 -6.24 0.82 10.40
C VAL A 13 -4.85 1.45 10.53
N ALA A 14 -4.20 1.32 11.69
CA ALA A 14 -2.83 1.78 11.89
C ALA A 14 -1.83 1.05 10.98
N SER A 15 -1.98 -0.26 10.83
CA SER A 15 -1.16 -1.06 9.91
C SER A 15 -1.34 -0.62 8.46
N LEU A 16 -2.59 -0.34 8.06
CA LEU A 16 -2.90 0.17 6.73
C LEU A 16 -2.29 1.55 6.49
N TRP A 17 -2.33 2.42 7.50
CA TRP A 17 -1.69 3.73 7.42
C TRP A 17 -0.19 3.62 7.18
N LYS A 18 0.50 2.75 7.93
CA LYS A 18 1.93 2.45 7.75
C LYS A 18 2.20 1.86 6.36
N ALA A 19 1.30 1.02 5.84
CA ALA A 19 1.42 0.47 4.50
C ALA A 19 1.33 1.55 3.40
N GLN A 20 0.46 2.56 3.56
CA GLN A 20 0.39 3.69 2.64
C GLN A 20 1.64 4.58 2.71
N GLN A 21 2.23 4.77 3.89
CA GLN A 21 3.52 5.47 4.03
C GLN A 21 4.64 4.72 3.28
N ARG A 22 4.70 3.39 3.45
CA ARG A 22 5.64 2.52 2.73
C ARG A 22 5.44 2.60 1.22
N ARG A 23 4.19 2.55 0.76
CA ARG A 23 3.82 2.73 -0.66
C ARG A 23 4.34 4.06 -1.20
N ALA A 24 4.04 5.17 -0.52
CA ALA A 24 4.48 6.50 -0.93
C ALA A 24 6.01 6.59 -1.01
N PHE A 25 6.71 6.04 -0.02
CA PHE A 25 8.17 5.97 -0.02
C PHE A 25 8.71 5.22 -1.23
N LEU A 26 8.21 4.01 -1.50
CA LEU A 26 8.67 3.17 -2.61
C LEU A 26 8.44 3.83 -3.98
N TYR A 27 7.26 4.45 -4.19
CA TYR A 27 6.99 5.20 -5.41
C TYR A 27 7.93 6.39 -5.59
N LYS A 28 8.27 7.09 -4.50
CA LYS A 28 9.22 8.19 -4.53
C LYS A 28 10.63 7.72 -4.86
N GLU A 29 11.07 6.60 -4.28
CA GLU A 29 12.36 5.99 -4.60
C GLU A 29 12.42 5.55 -6.05
N ALA A 30 11.35 4.94 -6.57
CA ALA A 30 11.27 4.52 -7.97
C ALA A 30 11.37 5.73 -8.92
N LEU A 31 10.69 6.84 -8.61
CA LEU A 31 10.74 8.07 -9.41
C LEU A 31 12.12 8.74 -9.48
N LYS A 32 13.01 8.47 -8.51
CA LYS A 32 14.39 8.97 -8.54
C LYS A 32 15.27 8.22 -9.53
N LYS A 33 14.85 7.04 -10.01
CA LYS A 33 15.64 6.24 -10.93
C LYS A 33 15.46 6.76 -12.36
N ASP A 34 16.56 6.86 -13.11
CA ASP A 34 16.52 7.37 -14.48
C ASP A 34 15.92 6.35 -15.46
N ASN A 35 16.02 5.06 -15.14
CA ASN A 35 15.57 3.95 -15.99
C ASN A 35 14.05 3.74 -15.99
N VAL A 36 13.25 4.43 -15.15
CA VAL A 36 11.78 4.26 -15.09
C VAL A 36 11.00 5.25 -15.96
N SER A 37 11.63 5.81 -16.99
CA SER A 37 11.04 6.88 -17.82
C SER A 37 9.68 6.47 -18.44
N SER A 38 9.55 5.20 -18.83
CA SER A 38 8.33 4.63 -19.42
C SER A 38 7.15 4.58 -18.44
N LEU A 39 7.45 4.44 -17.15
CA LEU A 39 6.48 4.32 -16.06
C LEU A 39 6.28 5.61 -15.28
N ARG A 40 7.06 6.66 -15.53
CA ARG A 40 7.09 7.90 -14.73
C ARG A 40 5.72 8.51 -14.48
N LYS A 41 4.81 8.47 -15.46
CA LYS A 41 3.42 8.93 -15.29
C LYS A 41 2.65 8.08 -14.28
N THR A 42 2.69 6.75 -14.43
CA THR A 42 2.06 5.79 -13.53
C THR A 42 2.63 5.89 -12.12
N LEU A 43 3.96 6.00 -12.00
CA LEU A 43 4.64 6.14 -10.71
C LEU A 43 4.29 7.46 -10.01
N SER A 44 4.20 8.57 -10.76
CA SER A 44 3.75 9.85 -10.22
C SER A 44 2.31 9.76 -9.69
N GLN A 45 1.41 9.15 -10.45
CA GLN A 45 0.02 8.95 -10.01
C GLN A 45 -0.04 8.03 -8.78
N GLY A 46 0.76 6.97 -8.75
CA GLY A 46 0.89 6.07 -7.60
C GLY A 46 1.34 6.83 -6.35
N TYR A 47 2.41 7.62 -6.45
CA TYR A 47 2.92 8.47 -5.38
C TYR A 47 1.85 9.42 -4.81
N PHE A 48 1.18 10.20 -5.67
CA PHE A 48 0.16 11.14 -5.21
C PHE A 48 -1.04 10.42 -4.58
N SER A 49 -1.47 9.29 -5.15
CA SER A 49 -2.56 8.50 -4.56
C SER A 49 -2.16 7.95 -3.18
N ALA A 50 -0.92 7.50 -2.99
CA ALA A 50 -0.45 7.00 -1.70
C ALA A 50 -0.45 8.10 -0.64
N LEU A 51 -0.05 9.32 -0.99
CA LEU A 51 -0.11 10.47 -0.08
C LEU A 51 -1.54 10.87 0.29
N LEU A 52 -2.46 10.82 -0.68
CA LEU A 52 -3.87 11.11 -0.43
C LEU A 52 -4.47 10.06 0.51
N PHE A 53 -4.31 8.78 0.17
CA PHE A 53 -4.83 7.68 0.97
C PHE A 53 -4.22 7.65 2.36
N GLN A 54 -2.92 7.97 2.50
CA GLN A 54 -2.28 8.13 3.80
C GLN A 54 -3.01 9.16 4.68
N LYS A 55 -3.42 10.31 4.11
CA LYS A 55 -4.15 11.35 4.87
C LYS A 55 -5.57 10.91 5.23
N GLU A 56 -6.27 10.25 4.32
CA GLU A 56 -7.63 9.76 4.56
C GLU A 56 -7.64 8.66 5.61
N ILE A 57 -6.72 7.69 5.54
CA ILE A 57 -6.56 6.64 6.55
C ILE A 57 -6.13 7.24 7.90
N GLN A 58 -5.29 8.28 7.91
CA GLN A 58 -4.97 9.01 9.14
C GLN A 58 -6.24 9.60 9.78
N GLY A 59 -7.12 10.21 8.98
CA GLY A 59 -8.41 10.71 9.46
C GLY A 59 -9.29 9.61 10.05
N VAL A 60 -9.34 8.44 9.40
CA VAL A 60 -10.04 7.26 9.93
C VAL A 60 -9.41 6.82 11.26
N TYR A 61 -8.08 6.70 11.33
CA TYR A 61 -7.36 6.35 12.55
C TYR A 61 -7.65 7.34 13.69
N ASP A 62 -7.61 8.64 13.40
CA ASP A 62 -7.88 9.69 14.38
C ASP A 62 -9.30 9.65 14.91
N TYR A 63 -10.27 9.19 14.11
CA TYR A 63 -11.64 8.94 14.54
C TYR A 63 -11.74 7.70 15.43
N VAL A 64 -11.13 6.57 15.02
CA VAL A 64 -11.32 5.28 15.68
C VAL A 64 -10.44 5.09 16.92
N LYS A 65 -9.31 5.82 17.02
CA LYS A 65 -8.41 5.73 18.18
C LYS A 65 -9.07 6.18 19.48
N CYS A 66 -10.12 7.00 19.41
CA CYS A 66 -10.93 7.40 20.57
C CYS A 66 -11.64 6.21 21.25
N LEU A 67 -11.68 5.04 20.60
CA LEU A 67 -12.20 3.80 21.17
C LEU A 67 -11.16 3.04 22.01
N LEU A 68 -9.91 3.51 22.02
CA LEU A 68 -8.80 2.90 22.76
C LEU A 68 -8.60 3.55 24.13
N THR A 69 -8.03 2.79 25.05
CA THR A 69 -7.50 3.33 26.31
C THR A 69 -6.08 3.86 26.12
N ASP A 70 -5.59 4.70 27.04
CA ASP A 70 -4.23 5.24 26.98
C ASP A 70 -3.16 4.12 26.95
N GLU A 71 -3.36 3.02 27.68
CA GLU A 71 -2.47 1.85 27.67
C GLU A 71 -2.43 1.14 26.31
N ASP A 72 -3.56 1.12 25.59
CA ASP A 72 -3.62 0.55 24.24
C ASP A 72 -2.90 1.45 23.22
N LEU A 73 -2.94 2.78 23.39
CA LEU A 73 -2.25 3.75 22.53
C LEU A 73 -0.72 3.66 22.68
N GLU A 74 -0.21 3.50 23.89
CA GLU A 74 1.22 3.33 24.14
C GLU A 74 1.80 2.09 23.44
N LYS A 75 1.02 0.99 23.37
CA LYS A 75 1.42 -0.26 22.69
C LYS A 75 1.45 -0.13 21.16
N GLN A 76 0.72 0.80 20.57
CA GLN A 76 0.72 1.01 19.11
C GLN A 76 1.86 1.90 18.60
N GLY A 77 2.52 2.64 19.51
CA GLY A 77 3.57 3.62 19.21
C GLY A 77 4.91 3.06 18.71
N ALA A 78 5.04 1.75 18.51
CA ALA A 78 6.25 1.18 17.93
C ALA A 78 6.40 1.62 16.45
N GLU A 79 7.34 2.53 16.24
CA GLU A 79 7.73 3.10 14.96
C GLU A 79 8.24 1.98 14.04
N VAL A 80 7.60 1.81 12.88
CA VAL A 80 8.11 0.89 11.86
C VAL A 80 9.17 1.65 11.08
N MET A 81 10.43 1.28 11.25
CA MET A 81 11.48 1.73 10.34
C MET A 81 11.18 1.22 8.93
N ILE A 82 10.77 2.13 8.05
CA ILE A 82 10.53 1.82 6.63
C ILE A 82 11.89 1.68 5.95
N SER A 83 12.46 0.48 5.96
CA SER A 83 13.68 0.14 5.22
C SER A 83 13.34 -0.43 3.85
N ASP A 84 12.77 0.40 2.98
CA ASP A 84 12.33 0.01 1.62
C ASP A 84 13.15 0.70 0.52
N GLN A 85 14.41 1.01 0.83
CA GLN A 85 15.30 1.68 -0.13
C GLN A 85 15.53 0.80 -1.36
N LEU A 86 15.38 1.41 -2.54
CA LEU A 86 15.71 0.78 -3.82
C LEU A 86 17.21 0.95 -4.10
N SER A 87 17.88 -0.13 -4.48
CA SER A 87 19.30 -0.07 -4.87
C SER A 87 19.47 0.79 -6.13
N ASP A 88 20.60 1.49 -6.27
CA ASP A 88 20.93 2.25 -7.49
C ASP A 88 21.14 1.36 -8.71
N THR A 89 21.36 0.06 -8.48
CA THR A 89 21.56 -0.93 -9.54
C THR A 89 20.29 -1.68 -9.93
N GLU A 90 19.13 -1.36 -9.36
CA GLU A 90 17.89 -2.08 -9.67
C GLU A 90 17.38 -1.74 -11.08
N GLU A 91 17.14 -2.79 -11.86
CA GLU A 91 16.51 -2.68 -13.17
C GLU A 91 15.03 -2.30 -13.06
N GLU A 92 14.48 -1.66 -14.09
CA GLU A 92 13.07 -1.26 -14.15
C GLU A 92 12.13 -2.45 -13.86
N SER A 93 12.48 -3.66 -14.32
CA SER A 93 11.75 -4.91 -14.05
C SER A 93 11.70 -5.28 -12.56
N GLN A 94 12.82 -5.11 -11.84
CA GLN A 94 12.92 -5.40 -10.41
C GLN A 94 12.13 -4.37 -9.59
N ILE A 95 12.19 -3.10 -9.99
CA ILE A 95 11.39 -2.01 -9.39
C ILE A 95 9.89 -2.31 -9.56
N VAL A 96 9.46 -2.70 -10.76
CA VAL A 96 8.07 -3.09 -11.04
C VAL A 96 7.63 -4.27 -10.17
N ASN A 97 8.46 -5.30 -10.03
CA ASN A 97 8.14 -6.46 -9.19
C ASN A 97 7.90 -6.05 -7.73
N ARG A 98 8.77 -5.20 -7.17
CA ARG A 98 8.59 -4.69 -5.80
C ARG A 98 7.30 -3.88 -5.64
N LEU A 99 7.00 -3.03 -6.62
CA LEU A 99 5.75 -2.25 -6.61
C LEU A 99 4.53 -3.17 -6.66
N ILE A 100 4.54 -4.21 -7.50
CA ILE A 100 3.46 -5.22 -7.55
C ILE A 100 3.30 -5.91 -6.19
N THR A 101 4.40 -6.33 -5.56
CA THR A 101 4.35 -6.95 -4.23
C THR A 101 3.72 -6.00 -3.20
N VAL A 102 4.14 -4.73 -3.18
CA VAL A 102 3.57 -3.74 -2.25
C VAL A 102 2.09 -3.52 -2.51
N GLU A 103 1.67 -3.36 -3.76
CA GLU A 103 0.24 -3.18 -4.09
C GLU A 103 -0.58 -4.42 -3.68
N SER A 104 -0.07 -5.63 -3.89
CA SER A 104 -0.73 -6.87 -3.47
C SER A 104 -0.91 -6.94 -1.95
N THR A 105 0.15 -6.68 -1.17
CA THR A 105 0.08 -6.67 0.29
C THR A 105 -0.88 -5.61 0.83
N ILE A 106 -0.97 -4.47 0.15
CA ILE A 106 -1.90 -3.42 0.52
C ILE A 106 -3.33 -3.85 0.24
N LEU A 107 -3.62 -4.45 -0.92
CA LEU A 107 -4.96 -5.00 -1.22
C LEU A 107 -5.41 -6.01 -0.16
N GLU A 108 -4.53 -6.93 0.23
CA GLU A 108 -4.80 -7.88 1.32
C GLU A 108 -5.13 -7.16 2.64
N SER A 109 -4.42 -6.06 2.94
CA SER A 109 -4.66 -5.26 4.14
C SER A 109 -6.04 -4.58 4.10
N TYR A 110 -6.46 -4.04 2.95
CA TYR A 110 -7.82 -3.48 2.79
C TYR A 110 -8.90 -4.56 2.93
N HIS A 111 -8.74 -5.72 2.30
CA HIS A 111 -9.70 -6.82 2.43
C HIS A 111 -9.83 -7.31 3.89
N SER A 112 -8.74 -7.29 4.66
CA SER A 112 -8.77 -7.65 6.09
C SER A 112 -9.63 -6.73 6.98
N LEU A 113 -9.96 -5.53 6.48
CA LEU A 113 -10.80 -4.54 7.15
C LEU A 113 -12.29 -4.69 6.81
N GLU A 114 -12.66 -5.38 5.73
CA GLU A 114 -14.06 -5.48 5.26
C GLU A 114 -15.03 -5.98 6.34
N GLY A 115 -14.58 -6.94 7.17
CA GLY A 115 -15.38 -7.51 8.27
C GLY A 115 -15.55 -6.59 9.49
N HIS A 116 -14.93 -5.41 9.51
CA HIS A 116 -14.97 -4.47 10.65
C HIS A 116 -15.71 -3.16 10.32
N LEU A 117 -16.19 -2.99 9.09
CA LEU A 117 -16.73 -1.72 8.57
C LEU A 117 -18.26 -1.58 8.67
N GLU A 118 -18.93 -2.42 9.47
CA GLU A 118 -20.40 -2.43 9.55
C GLU A 118 -21.01 -1.13 10.10
N TYR A 119 -20.21 -0.24 10.70
CA TYR A 119 -20.72 0.90 11.48
C TYR A 119 -20.40 2.29 10.90
N ALA A 120 -19.60 2.41 9.83
CA ALA A 120 -19.21 3.71 9.28
C ALA A 120 -19.28 3.74 7.75
N THR A 121 -20.46 4.08 7.21
CA THR A 121 -20.75 4.12 5.77
C THR A 121 -19.77 4.98 4.98
N GLU A 122 -19.36 6.12 5.54
CA GLU A 122 -18.37 7.02 4.92
C GLU A 122 -16.97 6.39 4.87
N THR A 123 -16.51 5.80 5.97
CA THR A 123 -15.24 5.05 6.01
C THR A 123 -15.26 3.89 5.02
N LYS A 124 -16.38 3.17 4.91
CA LYS A 124 -16.54 2.08 3.95
C LYS A 124 -16.44 2.57 2.50
N SER A 125 -17.03 3.73 2.17
CA SER A 125 -16.91 4.33 0.84
C SER A 125 -15.45 4.68 0.53
N ILE A 126 -14.78 5.41 1.42
CA ILE A 126 -13.37 5.81 1.26
C ILE A 126 -12.48 4.58 1.02
N LEU A 127 -12.64 3.54 1.83
CA LEU A 127 -11.85 2.32 1.69
C LEU A 127 -12.14 1.55 0.40
N SER A 128 -13.38 1.60 -0.09
CA SER A 128 -13.76 0.97 -1.36
C SER A 128 -13.14 1.71 -2.55
N ASP A 129 -13.18 3.04 -2.54
CA ASP A 129 -12.57 3.88 -3.58
C ASP A 129 -11.05 3.68 -3.64
N HIS A 130 -10.41 3.57 -2.46
CA HIS A 130 -8.99 3.21 -2.36
C HIS A 130 -8.71 1.86 -3.00
N LEU A 131 -9.51 0.83 -2.67
CA LEU A 131 -9.33 -0.54 -3.13
C LEU A 131 -9.45 -0.63 -4.66
N GLU A 132 -10.44 0.03 -5.26
CA GLU A 132 -10.56 0.12 -6.72
C GLU A 132 -9.31 0.73 -7.33
N ARG A 133 -8.84 1.86 -6.78
CA ARG A 133 -7.70 2.58 -7.34
C ARG A 133 -6.40 1.81 -7.21
N ILE A 134 -6.19 1.11 -6.09
CA ILE A 134 -5.01 0.27 -5.86
C ILE A 134 -5.03 -0.96 -6.78
N SER A 135 -6.21 -1.56 -6.97
CA SER A 135 -6.41 -2.66 -7.92
C SER A 135 -6.04 -2.25 -9.35
N ASP A 136 -6.38 -1.02 -9.75
CA ASP A 136 -5.97 -0.45 -11.02
C ASP A 136 -4.45 -0.35 -11.17
N PHE A 137 -3.75 0.17 -10.15
CA PHE A 137 -2.29 0.25 -10.17
C PHE A 137 -1.65 -1.14 -10.25
N TYR A 138 -2.11 -2.09 -9.43
CA TYR A 138 -1.67 -3.48 -9.48
C TYR A 138 -1.83 -4.07 -10.87
N ARG A 139 -2.99 -3.86 -11.52
CA ARG A 139 -3.28 -4.35 -12.87
C ARG A 139 -2.36 -3.72 -13.92
N ILE A 140 -2.13 -2.41 -13.85
CA ILE A 140 -1.25 -1.70 -14.79
C ILE A 140 0.19 -2.21 -14.66
N LEU A 141 0.71 -2.31 -13.44
CA LEU A 141 2.07 -2.79 -13.18
C LEU A 141 2.24 -4.25 -13.59
N SER A 142 1.27 -5.11 -13.26
CA SER A 142 1.28 -6.52 -13.66
C SER A 142 1.21 -6.69 -15.18
N LYS A 143 0.44 -5.84 -15.87
CA LYS A 143 0.41 -5.84 -17.34
C LYS A 143 1.77 -5.44 -17.91
N TYR A 144 2.36 -4.37 -17.39
CA TYR A 144 3.68 -3.91 -17.80
C TYR A 144 4.74 -5.01 -17.63
N GLN A 145 4.75 -5.67 -16.46
CA GLN A 145 5.63 -6.80 -16.17
C GLN A 145 5.48 -7.88 -17.26
N ARG A 146 4.26 -8.33 -17.59
CA ARG A 146 4.06 -9.36 -18.62
C ARG A 146 4.59 -8.93 -20.00
N GLU A 147 4.38 -7.69 -20.39
CA GLU A 147 4.80 -7.16 -21.70
C GLU A 147 6.32 -7.00 -21.82
N HIS A 148 7.02 -6.73 -20.71
CA HIS A 148 8.45 -6.42 -20.72
C HIS A 148 9.34 -7.56 -20.19
N THR A 149 8.75 -8.56 -19.52
CA THR A 149 9.46 -9.80 -19.12
C THR A 149 9.20 -10.96 -20.10
N GLY A 150 8.24 -10.82 -21.02
CA GLY A 150 7.94 -11.79 -22.09
C GLY A 150 9.03 -11.96 -23.15
N ASN A 151 10.18 -11.28 -23.02
CA ASN A 151 11.33 -11.36 -23.91
C ASN A 151 12.53 -12.13 -23.31
N LEU A 152 12.34 -12.87 -22.22
CA LEU A 152 13.32 -13.87 -21.81
C LEU A 152 13.21 -15.07 -22.76
N PRO A 153 14.25 -15.41 -23.56
CA PRO A 153 14.26 -16.66 -24.28
C PRO A 153 14.11 -17.79 -23.27
N ILE A 154 13.18 -18.70 -23.52
CA ILE A 154 13.09 -19.97 -22.81
C ILE A 154 14.40 -20.69 -23.08
N ALA A 155 15.36 -20.52 -22.16
CA ALA A 155 16.60 -21.25 -22.18
C ALA A 155 16.28 -22.71 -21.85
N GLY A 156 16.28 -23.55 -22.90
CA GLY A 156 16.54 -24.97 -22.78
C GLY A 156 15.37 -25.84 -22.35
N ALA A 157 14.72 -26.45 -23.33
CA ALA A 157 14.45 -27.88 -23.28
C ALA A 157 14.89 -28.46 -24.63
N ALA A 158 16.17 -28.81 -24.69
CA ALA A 158 16.73 -29.77 -25.63
C ALA A 158 16.34 -31.18 -25.21
#